data_AF-A0A372GXY0-F1
#
_entry.id   AF-A0A372GXY0-F1
#
_cell.length_a   1.000
_cell.length_b   1.000
_cell.length_c   1.000
_cell.angle_alpha   90.00
_cell.angle_beta   90.00
_cell.angle_gamma   90.00
#
_symmetry.space_group_name_H-M   'P 1'
#
loop_
_entity.id
_entity.type
_entity.pdbx_description
1 polymer ?
#
loop_
_entity_poly.entity_id
_entity_poly.type
_entity_poly.pdbx_seq_one_letter_code
_entity_poly.pdbx_strand_id
1 'polypeptide(L)'
;MKQFEVYKNIRKQAVIFGLPISLFALMMMSILASLMVIIFSFSFGMIIGIMIFNAALYVVLTRITNNPQLFQTGKVFPRIISNKRNSGLDYE
;
A
#
# COMPACT_ATOMS: atom_id res chain seq x y z
N MET A 1 -5.70 -13.14 -30.14
CA MET A 1 -5.66 -13.26 -28.67
C MET A 1 -6.54 -12.16 -28.09
N LYS A 2 -7.56 -12.50 -27.28
CA LYS A 2 -8.51 -11.50 -26.74
C LYS A 2 -7.79 -10.59 -25.73
N GLN A 3 -7.79 -9.29 -26.00
CA GLN A 3 -7.15 -8.27 -25.15
C GLN A 3 -8.05 -8.02 -23.94
N PHE A 4 -7.77 -8.68 -22.82
CA PHE A 4 -8.47 -8.46 -21.55
C PHE A 4 -7.82 -7.29 -20.79
N GLU A 5 -7.90 -6.07 -21.34
CA GLU A 5 -7.34 -4.88 -20.67
C GLU A 5 -7.99 -4.62 -19.31
N VAL A 6 -9.31 -4.84 -19.21
CA VAL A 6 -10.08 -4.65 -17.98
C VAL A 6 -9.54 -5.54 -16.85
N TYR A 7 -9.18 -6.80 -17.13
CA TYR A 7 -8.67 -7.72 -16.10
C TYR A 7 -7.26 -7.34 -15.61
N LYS A 8 -6.41 -6.80 -16.50
CA LYS A 8 -5.05 -6.36 -16.17
C LYS A 8 -5.06 -5.11 -15.28
N ASN A 9 -6.01 -4.21 -15.50
CA ASN A 9 -6.12 -2.94 -14.76
C ASN A 9 -6.73 -3.13 -13.36
N ILE A 10 -7.62 -4.10 -13.15
CA ILE A 10 -8.18 -4.42 -11.81
C ILE A 10 -7.10 -4.96 -10.86
N ARG A 11 -6.09 -5.69 -11.40
CA ARG A 11 -4.97 -6.22 -10.60
C ARG A 11 -3.91 -5.17 -10.27
N LYS A 12 -3.83 -4.11 -11.06
CA LYS A 12 -3.03 -2.92 -10.76
C LYS A 12 -3.88 -1.98 -9.91
N GLN A 13 -3.88 -2.20 -8.59
CA GLN A 13 -4.38 -1.19 -7.67
C GLN A 13 -3.83 0.17 -8.09
N ALA A 14 -4.67 1.20 -8.17
CA ALA A 14 -4.19 2.52 -8.52
C ALA A 14 -3.20 2.98 -7.44
N VAL A 15 -1.96 3.23 -7.88
CA VAL A 15 -0.86 3.70 -7.04
C VAL A 15 -0.68 5.18 -7.35
N ILE A 16 -0.75 6.01 -6.32
CA ILE A 16 -0.57 7.45 -6.40
C ILE A 16 0.67 7.78 -5.55
N PHE A 17 1.70 8.36 -6.16
CA PHE A 17 2.99 8.68 -5.52
C PHE A 17 3.64 7.50 -4.76
N GLY A 18 3.55 6.29 -5.32
CA GLY A 18 4.12 5.07 -4.72
C GLY A 18 3.30 4.48 -3.58
N LEU A 19 2.10 5.00 -3.31
CA LEU A 19 1.18 4.52 -2.28
C LEU A 19 -0.12 4.00 -2.89
N PRO A 20 -0.74 2.93 -2.36
CA PRO A 20 -2.10 2.55 -2.70
C PRO A 20 -3.08 3.66 -2.26
N ILE A 21 -4.23 3.75 -2.91
CA ILE A 21 -5.25 4.79 -2.65
C ILE A 21 -5.56 5.00 -1.15
N SER A 22 -5.64 3.93 -0.36
CA SER A 22 -5.93 4.02 1.07
C SER A 22 -4.82 4.71 1.87
N LEU A 23 -3.56 4.34 1.63
CA LEU A 23 -2.40 4.95 2.29
C LEU A 23 -2.18 6.38 1.79
N PHE A 24 -2.46 6.64 0.51
CA PHE A 24 -2.47 7.99 -0.04
C PHE A 24 -3.52 8.88 0.67
N ALA A 25 -4.73 8.37 0.88
CA ALA A 25 -5.76 9.11 1.61
C ALA A 25 -5.33 9.45 3.05
N LEU A 26 -4.67 8.51 3.75
CA LEU A 26 -4.12 8.76 5.09
C LEU A 26 -3.06 9.87 5.08
N MET A 27 -2.17 9.87 4.09
CA MET A 27 -1.18 10.94 3.90
C MET A 27 -1.86 12.30 3.66
N MET A 28 -2.88 12.34 2.81
CA MET A 28 -3.63 13.58 2.53
C MET A 28 -4.36 14.11 3.76
N MET A 29 -4.94 13.23 4.58
CA MET A 29 -5.57 13.62 5.84
C MET A 29 -4.56 14.24 6.81
N SER A 30 -3.34 13.67 6.90
CA SER A 30 -2.26 14.24 7.71
C SER A 30 -1.87 15.64 7.22
N ILE A 31 -1.75 15.85 5.91
CA ILE A 31 -1.42 17.16 5.32
C ILE A 31 -2.51 18.19 5.66
N LEU A 32 -3.78 17.83 5.51
CA LEU A 32 -4.90 18.73 5.82
C LEU A 32 -4.97 19.09 7.31
N ALA A 33 -4.79 18.11 8.20
CA ALA A 33 -4.73 18.34 9.64
C ALA A 33 -3.53 19.23 10.01
N SER A 34 -2.38 18.99 9.39
CA SER A 34 -1.16 19.78 9.57
C SER A 34 -1.37 21.23 9.15
N LEU A 35 -2.03 21.46 8.02
CA LEU A 35 -2.38 22.79 7.55
C LEU A 35 -3.29 23.51 8.56
N MET A 36 -4.32 22.82 9.08
CA MET A 36 -5.20 23.35 10.13
C MET A 36 -4.42 23.75 11.39
N VAL A 37 -3.43 22.96 11.81
CA VAL A 37 -2.63 23.30 13.00
C VAL A 37 -1.73 24.51 12.74
N ILE A 38 -1.10 24.60 11.57
CA ILE A 38 -0.20 25.70 11.22
C ILE A 38 -0.93 27.04 11.24
N ILE A 39 -2.15 27.11 10.69
CA ILE A 39 -2.92 28.36 10.66
C ILE A 39 -3.34 28.85 12.05
N PHE A 40 -3.51 27.97 13.03
CA PHE A 40 -3.95 28.35 14.38
C PHE A 40 -2.79 28.59 15.36
N SER A 41 -1.65 27.93 15.20
CA SER A 41 -0.61 27.96 16.23
C SER A 41 0.51 28.99 15.98
N PHE A 42 0.81 29.36 14.73
CA PHE A 42 1.84 30.35 14.34
C PHE A 42 3.23 30.22 15.02
N SER A 43 3.58 29.05 15.56
CA SER A 43 4.89 28.79 16.17
C SER A 43 5.87 28.21 15.15
N PHE A 44 7.03 28.84 15.00
CA PHE A 44 8.07 28.38 14.07
C PHE A 44 8.53 26.94 14.36
N GLY A 45 8.71 26.59 15.64
CA GLY A 45 9.10 25.24 16.04
C GLY A 45 8.03 24.19 15.68
N MET A 46 6.76 24.56 15.80
CA MET A 46 5.66 23.67 15.44
C MET A 46 5.59 23.43 13.92
N ILE A 47 5.82 24.47 13.10
CA ILE A 47 5.85 24.34 11.63
C ILE A 47 6.93 23.34 11.20
N ILE A 48 8.15 23.47 11.74
CA ILE A 48 9.26 22.56 11.43
C ILE A 48 8.92 21.13 11.89
N GLY A 49 8.41 20.95 13.11
CA GLY A 49 8.02 19.64 13.62
C GLY A 49 6.97 18.95 12.77
N ILE A 50 5.95 19.69 12.33
CA ILE A 50 4.89 19.19 11.45
C ILE A 50 5.43 18.80 10.07
N MET A 51 6.35 19.57 9.50
CA MET A 51 6.99 19.22 8.23
C MET A 51 7.78 17.91 8.35
N ILE A 52 8.60 17.77 9.40
CA ILE A 52 9.36 16.54 9.66
C ILE A 52 8.41 15.35 9.87
N PHE A 53 7.31 15.55 10.61
CA PHE A 53 6.32 14.51 10.84
C PHE A 53 5.70 14.00 9.54
N ASN A 54 5.26 14.89 8.64
CA ASN A 54 4.69 14.48 7.34
C ASN A 54 5.72 13.76 6.47
N ALA A 55 6.98 14.23 6.45
CA ALA A 55 8.05 13.55 5.72
C ALA A 55 8.32 12.14 6.27
N ALA A 56 8.41 12.01 7.59
CA ALA A 56 8.60 10.72 8.26
C ALA A 56 7.42 9.77 7.99
N LEU A 57 6.18 10.29 8.09
CA LEU A 57 4.98 9.53 7.79
C LEU A 57 5.01 8.99 6.35
N TYR A 58 5.31 9.84 5.37
CA TYR A 58 5.43 9.43 3.97
C TYR A 58 6.46 8.31 3.80
N VAL A 59 7.67 8.47 4.35
CA VAL A 59 8.74 7.46 4.26
C VAL A 59 8.29 6.12 4.87
N VAL A 60 7.67 6.15 6.05
CA VAL A 60 7.16 4.94 6.72
C VAL A 60 6.11 4.25 5.85
N LEU A 61 5.12 4.98 5.33
CA LEU A 61 4.06 4.45 4.48
C LEU A 61 4.63 3.83 3.18
N THR A 62 5.61 4.48 2.55
CA THR A 62 6.27 3.96 1.35
C THR A 62 7.09 2.71 1.66
N ARG A 63 7.80 2.67 2.79
CA ARG A 63 8.57 1.48 3.23
C ARG A 63 7.67 0.28 3.48
N ILE A 64 6.51 0.53 4.07
CA ILE A 64 5.48 -0.48 4.32
C ILE A 64 4.89 -1.00 3.00
N THR A 65 4.62 -0.11 2.04
CA THR A 65 4.10 -0.49 0.72
C THR A 65 5.11 -1.30 -0.10
N ASN A 66 6.40 -0.94 -0.03
CA ASN A 66 7.48 -1.61 -0.76
C ASN A 66 7.87 -2.97 -0.15
N ASN A 67 7.48 -3.25 1.10
CA ASN A 67 7.68 -4.55 1.76
C ASN A 67 6.34 -5.28 1.93
N PRO A 68 5.78 -5.86 0.86
CA PRO A 68 4.49 -6.54 0.92
C PRO A 68 4.47 -7.75 1.88
N GLN A 69 5.64 -8.24 2.33
CA GLN A 69 5.75 -9.29 3.35
C GLN A 69 5.19 -8.88 4.72
N LEU A 70 5.20 -7.58 5.06
CA LEU A 70 4.64 -7.11 6.34
C LEU A 70 3.11 -7.19 6.40
N PHE A 71 2.45 -7.24 5.24
CA PHE A 71 0.99 -7.36 5.12
C PHE A 71 0.54 -8.68 4.47
N GLN A 72 1.39 -9.70 4.41
CA GLN A 72 0.98 -11.06 4.06
C GLN A 72 0.19 -11.70 5.21
N THR A 73 -1.01 -11.18 5.50
CA THR A 73 -1.92 -11.70 6.54
C THR A 73 -2.67 -12.98 6.10
N GLY A 74 -2.38 -13.53 4.93
CA GLY A 74 -2.99 -14.78 4.48
C GLY A 74 -2.19 -15.47 3.38
N LYS A 75 -2.11 -16.79 3.43
CA LYS A 75 -1.51 -17.64 2.39
C LYS A 75 -2.16 -17.31 1.05
N VAL A 76 -1.47 -16.52 0.22
CA VAL A 76 -1.90 -16.16 -1.15
C VAL A 76 -1.82 -17.35 -2.10
N PHE A 77 -1.15 -18.44 -1.68
CA PHE A 77 -1.15 -19.69 -2.42
C PHE A 77 -2.43 -20.49 -2.11
N PRO A 78 -3.35 -20.65 -3.08
CA PRO A 78 -4.43 -21.60 -2.92
C PRO A 78 -3.82 -22.99 -2.71
N ARG A 79 -4.38 -23.78 -1.79
CA ARG A 79 -3.97 -25.18 -1.50
C ARG A 79 -3.99 -26.10 -2.75
N ILE A 80 -4.52 -25.60 -3.87
CA ILE A 80 -4.72 -26.28 -5.14
C ILE A 80 -3.42 -26.34 -5.96
N ILE A 81 -2.48 -25.41 -5.76
CA ILE A 81 -1.18 -25.45 -6.46
C ILE A 81 -0.21 -26.31 -5.65
N SER A 82 -0.23 -27.60 -5.95
CA SER A 82 0.75 -28.56 -5.45
C SER A 82 1.75 -28.87 -6.57
N ASN A 83 3.06 -28.78 -6.27
CA ASN A 83 4.11 -29.25 -7.19
C ASN A 83 4.27 -30.78 -7.15
N LYS A 84 3.30 -31.51 -6.61
CA LYS A 84 3.28 -32.98 -6.71
C LYS A 84 3.12 -33.33 -8.19
N ARG A 85 4.11 -34.07 -8.72
CA ARG A 85 4.06 -34.65 -10.05
C ARG A 85 2.78 -35.49 -10.15
N ASN A 86 1.84 -35.08 -10.99
CA ASN A 86 0.64 -35.87 -11.24
C ASN A 86 1.09 -37.20 -11.88
N SER A 87 1.09 -38.28 -11.10
CA SER A 87 1.59 -39.58 -11.53
C SER A 87 0.60 -40.32 -12.43
N GLY A 88 -0.62 -39.81 -12.67
CA GLY A 88 -1.60 -40.45 -13.57
C GLY A 88 -2.00 -41.86 -13.16
N LEU A 89 -1.67 -42.27 -11.93
CA LEU A 89 -2.03 -43.57 -11.37
C LEU A 89 -3.23 -43.35 -10.45
N ASP A 90 -4.40 -43.76 -10.94
CA ASP A 90 -5.58 -43.96 -10.10
C ASP A 90 -5.36 -45.26 -9.33
N TYR A 91 -5.28 -45.15 -8.00
CA TYR A 91 -5.32 -46.31 -7.13
C TYR A 91 -6.73 -46.37 -6.56
N GLU A 92 -7.49 -47.36 -7.00
CA GLU A 92 -8.76 -47.79 -6.38
C GLU A 92 -8.52 -48.33 -4.97
#